data_AF-A0A386C915-F1
#
_entry.id   AF-A0A386C915-F1
#
_cell.length_a   1.000
_cell.length_b   1.000
_cell.length_c   1.000
_cell.angle_alpha   90.00
_cell.angle_beta   90.00
_cell.angle_gamma   90.00
#
_symmetry.space_group_name_H-M   'P 1'
#
loop_
_entity.id
_entity.type
_entity.pdbx_description
1 polymer ?
#
loop_
_entity_poly.entity_id
_entity_poly.type
_entity_poly.pdbx_seq_one_letter_code
_entity_poly.pdbx_strand_id
1 'polypeptide(L)'
;EACIAPYRNTGWLGIVPGECNGATLILSRTGGFTLWGWPYRFMARMSGAGARFFIAGDDSGGDHWVGLTRPEQLGEVPHDYTGMLLVEDMDNVGRALVR
;
A
#
# COMPACT_ATOMS: atom_id res chain seq x y z
N GLU A 1 -8.17 3.13 10.18
CA GLU A 1 -7.80 1.98 11.04
C GLU A 1 -8.81 0.82 11.07
N ALA A 2 -10.11 1.08 10.94
CA ALA A 2 -11.18 0.08 11.10
C ALA A 2 -11.04 -1.21 10.27
N CYS A 3 -10.36 -1.19 9.12
CA CYS A 3 -10.10 -2.39 8.32
C CYS A 3 -8.79 -3.14 8.71
N ILE A 4 -7.69 -2.42 8.92
CA ILE A 4 -6.36 -3.02 9.13
C ILE A 4 -6.30 -3.78 10.46
N ALA A 5 -6.85 -3.21 11.54
CA ALA A 5 -6.83 -3.83 12.86
C ALA A 5 -7.52 -5.22 12.87
N PRO A 6 -8.77 -5.38 12.41
CA PRO A 6 -9.39 -6.70 12.34
C PRO A 6 -8.75 -7.62 11.30
N TYR A 7 -8.18 -7.08 10.20
CA TYR A 7 -7.45 -7.90 9.23
C TYR A 7 -6.18 -8.52 9.83
N ARG A 8 -5.48 -7.84 10.74
CA ARG A 8 -4.33 -8.44 11.45
C ARG A 8 -4.71 -9.70 12.23
N ASN A 9 -5.93 -9.75 12.78
CA ASN A 9 -6.43 -10.88 13.55
C ASN A 9 -6.98 -12.03 12.69
N THR A 10 -7.49 -11.73 11.49
CA THR A 10 -8.25 -12.68 10.64
C THR A 10 -7.53 -13.02 9.33
N GLY A 11 -6.54 -12.24 8.92
CA GLY A 11 -5.86 -12.36 7.64
C GLY A 11 -5.02 -13.63 7.48
N TRP A 12 -4.61 -14.26 8.58
CA TRP A 12 -3.95 -15.58 8.58
C TRP A 12 -4.89 -16.70 8.12
N LEU A 13 -6.20 -16.56 8.38
CA LEU A 13 -7.25 -17.42 7.83
C LEU A 13 -7.63 -17.05 6.39
N GLY A 14 -7.10 -15.94 5.88
CA GLY A 14 -7.47 -15.39 4.59
C GLY A 14 -8.81 -14.68 4.54
N ILE A 15 -9.39 -14.36 5.69
CA ILE A 15 -10.66 -13.63 5.80
C ILE A 15 -10.38 -12.13 5.69
N VAL A 16 -11.19 -11.45 4.88
CA VAL A 16 -11.23 -9.98 4.80
C VAL A 16 -12.43 -9.50 5.63
N PRO A 17 -12.22 -8.72 6.70
CA PRO A 17 -13.31 -8.16 7.49
C PRO A 17 -14.26 -7.30 6.64
N GLY A 18 -15.55 -7.27 7.00
CA GLY A 18 -16.55 -6.49 6.26
C GLY A 18 -16.26 -4.99 6.24
N GLU A 19 -15.55 -4.50 7.26
CA GLU A 19 -15.08 -3.13 7.43
C GLU A 19 -14.05 -2.71 6.37
N CYS A 20 -13.48 -3.68 5.64
CA CYS A 20 -12.56 -3.42 4.52
C CYS A 20 -13.28 -3.17 3.20
N ASN A 21 -14.58 -3.45 3.08
CA ASN A 21 -15.30 -3.30 1.82
C ASN A 21 -15.34 -1.82 1.40
N GLY A 22 -14.80 -1.52 0.22
CA GLY A 22 -14.71 -0.15 -0.30
C GLY A 22 -13.79 0.80 0.49
N ALA A 23 -13.01 0.28 1.45
CA ALA A 23 -12.14 1.09 2.27
C ALA A 23 -10.99 1.70 1.45
N THR A 24 -10.54 2.89 1.83
CA THR A 24 -9.32 3.49 1.28
C THR A 24 -8.21 3.40 2.32
N LEU A 25 -7.12 2.74 1.97
CA LEU A 25 -6.01 2.44 2.87
C LEU A 25 -4.73 3.06 2.34
N ILE A 26 -4.07 3.81 3.21
CA ILE A 26 -2.71 4.31 2.98
C ILE A 26 -1.80 3.46 3.86
N LEU A 27 -0.84 2.80 3.24
CA LEU A 27 0.08 1.89 3.91
C LEU A 27 1.50 2.36 3.67
N SER A 28 2.28 2.42 4.75
CA SER A 28 3.72 2.57 4.62
C SER A 28 4.32 1.28 4.05
N ARG A 29 5.43 1.42 3.33
CA ARG A 29 6.26 0.30 2.88
C ARG A 29 6.64 -0.68 4.00
N THR A 30 6.82 -0.18 5.22
CA THR A 30 7.25 -0.96 6.40
C THR A 30 6.12 -1.71 7.12
N GLY A 31 4.85 -1.48 6.77
CA GLY A 31 3.71 -2.17 7.38
C GLY A 31 3.69 -3.70 7.18
N GLY A 32 4.60 -4.22 6.36
CA GLY A 32 4.63 -5.60 5.86
C GLY A 32 4.75 -6.71 6.89
N PHE A 33 5.22 -6.47 8.11
CA PHE A 33 5.37 -7.55 9.10
C PHE A 33 4.05 -7.99 9.76
N THR A 34 3.02 -7.15 9.76
CA THR A 34 1.76 -7.44 10.48
C THR A 34 0.61 -7.89 9.58
N LEU A 35 0.75 -7.69 8.26
CA LEU A 35 -0.31 -7.94 7.29
C LEU A 35 -0.08 -9.29 6.60
N TRP A 36 -0.86 -10.29 6.99
CA TRP A 36 -0.77 -11.62 6.40
C TRP A 36 -0.97 -11.60 4.89
N GLY A 37 0.01 -12.16 4.17
CA GLY A 37 0.03 -12.18 2.71
C GLY A 37 0.58 -10.91 2.06
N TRP A 38 1.18 -9.99 2.82
CA TRP A 38 1.84 -8.82 2.27
C TRP A 38 3.02 -9.19 1.34
N PRO A 39 3.26 -8.43 0.26
CA PRO A 39 2.36 -7.43 -0.31
C PRO A 39 1.27 -8.08 -1.18
N TYR A 40 1.63 -9.08 -2.00
CA TYR A 40 0.82 -9.55 -3.13
C TYR A 40 -0.54 -10.13 -2.74
N ARG A 41 -0.58 -11.09 -1.81
CA ARG A 41 -1.84 -11.77 -1.42
C ARG A 41 -2.76 -10.84 -0.66
N PHE A 42 -2.20 -9.96 0.17
CA PHE A 42 -2.96 -8.92 0.85
C PHE A 42 -3.65 -8.00 -0.17
N MET A 43 -2.89 -7.46 -1.12
CA MET A 43 -3.41 -6.57 -2.15
C MET A 43 -4.50 -7.24 -3.00
N ALA A 44 -4.30 -8.50 -3.41
CA ALA A 44 -5.30 -9.25 -4.17
C ALA A 44 -6.61 -9.41 -3.40
N ARG A 45 -6.54 -9.79 -2.11
CA ARG A 45 -7.71 -9.94 -1.24
C ARG A 45 -8.49 -8.65 -1.09
N MET A 46 -7.76 -7.56 -0.89
CA MET A 46 -8.38 -6.29 -0.67
C MET A 46 -8.95 -5.66 -1.94
N SER A 47 -8.29 -5.85 -3.08
CA SER A 47 -8.84 -5.52 -4.40
C SER A 47 -10.15 -6.26 -4.64
N GLY A 48 -10.22 -7.55 -4.25
CA GLY A 48 -11.47 -8.33 -4.26
C GLY A 48 -12.59 -7.78 -3.37
N ALA A 49 -12.24 -7.11 -2.27
CA ALA A 49 -13.19 -6.39 -1.41
C ALA A 49 -13.51 -4.96 -1.91
N GLY A 50 -12.99 -4.56 -3.07
CA GLY A 50 -13.15 -3.22 -3.63
C GLY A 50 -12.41 -2.13 -2.85
N ALA A 51 -11.47 -2.50 -1.98
CA ALA A 51 -10.66 -1.54 -1.25
C ALA A 51 -9.58 -0.93 -2.17
N ARG A 52 -9.27 0.34 -1.95
CA ARG A 52 -8.24 1.09 -2.68
C ARG A 52 -6.99 1.25 -1.82
N PHE A 53 -5.82 1.08 -2.42
CA PHE A 53 -4.53 1.12 -1.73
C PHE A 53 -3.65 2.23 -2.27
N PHE A 54 -3.02 2.94 -1.34
CA PHE A 54 -1.92 3.84 -1.59
C PHE A 54 -0.68 3.30 -0.87
N ILE A 55 0.39 3.02 -1.63
CA ILE A 55 1.70 2.83 -1.01
C ILE A 55 2.33 4.21 -0.85
N ALA A 56 2.61 4.56 0.40
CA ALA A 56 3.43 5.71 0.76
C ALA A 56 4.92 5.28 0.86
N GLY A 57 5.81 6.23 0.58
CA GLY A 57 7.26 6.11 0.76
C GLY A 57 7.66 5.90 2.22
N ASP A 58 8.97 5.72 2.46
CA ASP A 58 9.48 5.45 3.80
C ASP A 58 9.32 6.68 4.71
N ASP A 59 8.65 6.44 5.83
CA ASP A 59 8.23 7.38 6.87
C ASP A 59 9.38 8.24 7.43
N SER A 60 9.11 9.53 7.66
CA SER A 60 10.00 10.45 8.38
C SER A 60 9.74 10.49 9.90
N GLY A 61 9.01 9.52 10.45
CA GLY A 61 8.73 9.42 11.88
C GLY A 61 7.75 10.47 12.39
N GLY A 62 6.77 10.87 11.56
CA GLY A 62 5.80 11.92 11.88
C GLY A 62 4.39 11.66 11.35
N ASP A 63 3.42 12.48 11.78
CA ASP A 63 1.97 12.40 11.48
C ASP A 63 1.58 12.60 9.99
N HIS A 64 2.53 12.53 9.05
CA HIS A 64 2.31 12.81 7.64
C HIS A 64 2.80 11.67 6.73
N TRP A 65 1.97 11.31 5.76
CA TRP A 65 2.33 10.35 4.72
C TRP A 65 3.34 10.98 3.77
N VAL A 66 4.52 10.36 3.63
CA VAL A 66 5.54 10.79 2.68
C VAL A 66 5.40 10.00 1.39
N GLY A 67 5.30 10.66 0.24
CA GLY A 67 5.27 10.02 -1.08
C GLY A 67 6.64 9.63 -1.62
N LEU A 68 6.66 9.02 -2.81
CA LEU A 68 7.90 8.80 -3.55
C LEU A 68 8.48 10.14 -4.01
N THR A 69 9.78 10.33 -3.77
CA THR A 69 10.52 11.54 -4.17
C THR A 69 11.65 11.23 -5.14
N ARG A 70 12.09 9.97 -5.22
CA ARG A 70 13.22 9.56 -6.04
C ARG A 70 12.84 8.45 -7.04
N PRO A 71 13.35 8.49 -8.29
CA PRO A 71 13.10 7.47 -9.31
C PRO A 71 13.46 6.04 -8.87
N GLU A 72 14.52 5.87 -8.09
CA GLU A 72 15.02 4.56 -7.69
C GLU A 72 14.00 3.81 -6.82
N GLN A 73 13.13 4.54 -6.11
CA GLN A 73 12.07 3.95 -5.29
C GLN A 73 11.01 3.23 -6.13
N LEU A 74 10.87 3.56 -7.42
CA LEU A 74 10.00 2.81 -8.33
C LEU A 74 10.47 1.37 -8.52
N GLY A 75 11.78 1.13 -8.50
CA GLY A 75 12.35 -0.21 -8.59
C GLY A 75 12.07 -1.07 -7.35
N GLU A 76 11.66 -0.44 -6.25
CA GLU A 76 11.32 -1.12 -5.01
C GLU A 76 9.81 -1.43 -4.91
N VAL A 77 9.00 -0.85 -5.80
CA VAL A 77 7.59 -1.20 -5.94
C VAL A 77 7.50 -2.59 -6.59
N PRO A 78 6.66 -3.49 -6.05
CA PRO A 78 6.41 -4.78 -6.68
C PRO A 78 6.05 -4.64 -8.16
N HIS A 79 6.67 -5.44 -9.03
CA HIS A 79 6.52 -5.32 -10.50
C HIS A 79 5.05 -5.38 -10.96
N ASP A 80 4.22 -6.17 -10.28
CA ASP A 80 2.79 -6.35 -10.61
C ASP A 80 1.87 -5.52 -9.70
N TYR A 81 2.36 -4.39 -9.19
CA TYR A 81 1.57 -3.49 -8.36
C TYR A 81 0.47 -2.81 -9.19
N THR A 82 -0.79 -3.10 -8.84
CA THR A 82 -1.99 -2.56 -9.51
C THR A 82 -2.68 -1.45 -8.70
N GLY A 83 -2.05 -0.99 -7.62
CA GLY A 83 -2.58 0.07 -6.77
C GLY A 83 -2.11 1.47 -7.18
N MET A 84 -2.34 2.44 -6.31
CA MET A 84 -1.92 3.83 -6.53
C MET A 84 -0.63 4.12 -5.75
N LEU A 85 0.32 4.80 -6.37
CA LEU A 85 1.53 5.28 -5.70
C LEU A 85 1.31 6.74 -5.27
N LEU A 86 1.60 7.04 -4.01
CA LEU A 86 1.71 8.43 -3.57
C LEU A 86 3.06 8.97 -4.03
N VAL A 87 3.06 10.06 -4.79
CA VAL A 87 4.27 10.70 -5.33
C VAL A 87 4.29 12.15 -4.89
N GLU A 88 5.39 12.59 -4.30
CA GLU A 88 5.59 13.98 -3.87
C GLU A 88 6.40 14.79 -4.89
N ASP A 89 7.41 14.16 -5.50
CA ASP A 89 8.19 14.79 -6.57
C ASP A 89 7.82 14.20 -7.92
N MET A 90 6.77 14.75 -8.53
CA MET A 90 6.26 14.29 -9.82
C MET A 90 7.19 14.63 -10.98
N ASP A 91 8.07 15.64 -10.88
CA ASP A 91 9.00 15.95 -11.97
C ASP A 91 10.09 14.88 -12.07
N ASN A 92 10.70 14.51 -10.94
CA ASN A 92 11.72 13.46 -10.93
C ASN A 92 11.12 12.06 -11.14
N VAL A 93 10.11 11.68 -10.34
CA VAL A 93 9.52 10.33 -10.40
C VAL A 93 8.69 10.13 -11.67
N GLY A 94 7.93 11.15 -12.09
CA GLY A 94 7.09 11.06 -13.29
C GLY A 94 7.90 10.86 -14.56
N ARG A 95 9.05 11.53 -14.71
CA ARG A 95 9.94 11.33 -15.88
C ARG A 95 10.46 9.91 -15.97
N ALA A 96 10.70 9.24 -14.84
CA ALA A 96 11.16 7.86 -14.80
C ALA A 96 10.07 6.85 -15.23
N LEU A 97 8.79 7.23 -15.19
CA LEU A 97 7.67 6.38 -15.61
C LEU A 97 7.42 6.39 -17.13
N VAL A 98 7.80 7.45 -17.84
CA VAL A 98 7.52 7.64 -19.29
C VAL A 98 8.52 6.89 -20.18
N ARG A 99 8.98 5.72 -19.74
CA ARG A 99 9.95 4.93 -20.51
C ARG A 99 9.30 4.20 -21.68
#